data_AF-A0A6M1L473-F1
#
_entry.id   AF-A0A6M1L473-F1
#
_cell.length_a   1.000
_cell.length_b   1.000
_cell.length_c   1.000
_cell.angle_alpha   90.00
_cell.angle_beta   90.00
_cell.angle_gamma   90.00
#
_symmetry.space_group_name_H-M   'P 1'
#
loop_
_entity.id
_entity.type
_entity.pdbx_description
1 polymer ?
#
loop_
_entity_poly.entity_id
_entity_poly.type
_entity_poly.pdbx_seq_one_letter_code
_entity_poly.pdbx_strand_id
1 'polypeptide(L)' 'MVKKRMGISLSEEVAEMLEKQAREAGLNKSALITTLIVAENKRQLEK' A
#
# COMPACT_ATOMS: atom_id res chain seq x y z
N MET A 1 3.94 4.59 18.74
CA MET A 1 4.50 3.63 17.75
C MET A 1 5.41 4.41 16.80
N VAL A 2 6.69 4.06 16.70
CA VAL A 2 7.63 4.78 15.82
C VAL A 2 7.40 4.33 14.38
N LYS A 3 7.01 5.26 13.50
CA LYS A 3 6.84 4.98 12.07
C LYS A 3 8.23 4.97 11.40
N LYS A 4 8.60 3.86 10.75
CA LYS A 4 9.80 3.81 9.90
C LYS A 4 9.43 4.21 8.48
N ARG A 5 10.24 5.06 7.85
CA ARG A 5 10.11 5.45 6.44
C ARG A 5 10.98 4.52 5.59
N MET A 6 10.39 3.99 4.52
CA MET A 6 11.06 3.14 3.55
C MET A 6 10.83 3.73 2.16
N GLY A 7 11.88 3.77 1.34
CA GLY A 7 11.77 3.98 -0.10
C GLY A 7 11.74 2.64 -0.80
N ILE A 8 10.89 2.51 -1.82
CA ILE A 8 10.84 1.32 -2.69
C ILE A 8 10.94 1.78 -4.14
N SER A 9 11.65 1.02 -4.95
CA SER A 9 11.68 1.19 -6.40
C SER A 9 10.60 0.33 -7.02
N LEU A 10 9.78 0.93 -7.88
CA LEU A 10 8.71 0.28 -8.63
C LEU A 10 8.87 0.65 -10.10
N SER A 11 8.30 -0.14 -11.00
CA SER A 11 8.12 0.32 -12.38
C SER A 11 7.15 1.50 -12.42
N GLU A 12 7.29 2.35 -13.43
CA GLU A 12 6.46 3.53 -13.63
C GLU A 12 4.97 3.16 -13.72
N GLU A 13 4.65 2.13 -14.51
CA GLU A 13 3.28 1.59 -14.64
C GLU A 13 2.67 1.19 -13.28
N VAL A 14 3.44 0.49 -12.43
CA VAL A 14 2.95 0.07 -11.11
C VAL A 14 2.76 1.27 -10.19
N ALA A 15 3.64 2.27 -10.28
CA ALA A 15 3.50 3.50 -9.49
C ALA A 15 2.24 4.29 -9.90
N GLU A 16 1.95 4.39 -11.20
CA GLU A 16 0.74 5.04 -11.72
C GLU A 16 -0.54 4.30 -11.30
N MET A 17 -0.55 2.97 -11.42
CA MET A 17 -1.66 2.14 -10.96
C MET A 17 -1.93 2.35 -9.47
N LEU A 18 -0.87 2.35 -8.64
CA LEU A 18 -0.97 2.60 -7.21
C LEU A 18 -1.53 4.00 -6.91
N GLU A 19 -1.08 5.02 -7.65
CA GLU A 19 -1.61 6.38 -7.50
C GLU A 19 -3.10 6.45 -7.83
N LYS A 20 -3.51 5.82 -8.94
CA LYS A 20 -4.91 5.79 -9.35
C LYS A 20 -5.79 5.11 -8.30
N GLN A 21 -5.40 3.93 -7.85
CA GLN A 21 -6.12 3.19 -6.80
C GLN A 21 -6.21 3.98 -5.50
N ALA A 22 -5.12 4.67 -5.11
CA ALA A 22 -5.12 5.48 -3.90
C ALA A 22 -6.13 6.64 -4.03
N ARG A 23 -6.13 7.34 -5.16
CA ARG A 23 -7.08 8.43 -5.44
C ARG A 23 -8.53 7.95 -5.44
N GLU A 24 -8.81 6.83 -6.11
CA GLU A 24 -10.17 6.24 -6.17
C GLU A 24 -10.68 5.82 -4.78
N ALA A 25 -9.78 5.35 -3.92
CA ALA A 25 -10.10 5.02 -2.52
C ALA A 25 -10.16 6.25 -1.59
N GLY A 26 -9.86 7.46 -2.07
CA GLY A 26 -9.76 8.67 -1.24
C GLY A 26 -8.56 8.65 -0.27
N LEU A 27 -7.53 7.86 -0.57
CA LEU A 27 -6.34 7.66 0.25
C LEU A 27 -5.09 8.22 -0.43
N ASN A 28 -4.03 8.41 0.36
CA ASN A 28 -2.68 8.58 -0.19
C ASN A 28 -2.02 7.20 -0.41
N LYS A 29 -0.97 7.16 -1.24
CA LYS A 29 -0.23 5.92 -1.57
C LYS A 29 0.19 5.13 -0.33
N SER A 30 0.76 5.80 0.67
CA SER A 30 1.24 5.16 1.90
C SER A 30 0.11 4.54 2.71
N ALA A 31 -1.03 5.21 2.80
CA ALA A 31 -2.22 4.71 3.50
C ALA A 31 -2.79 3.49 2.76
N LEU A 32 -2.90 3.55 1.43
CA LEU A 32 -3.36 2.41 0.63
C LEU A 32 -2.45 1.19 0.83
N ILE A 33 -1.12 1.34 0.67
CA ILE A 33 -0.16 0.25 0.89
C ILE A 33 -0.29 -0.32 2.30
N THR A 34 -0.42 0.55 3.32
CA THR A 34 -0.56 0.11 4.71
C THR A 34 -1.82 -0.75 4.89
N THR A 35 -2.94 -0.33 4.33
CA THR A 35 -4.21 -1.07 4.37
C THR A 35 -4.08 -2.43 3.69
N LEU A 36 -3.46 -2.48 2.51
CA LEU A 36 -3.25 -3.72 1.76
C LEU A 36 -2.35 -4.70 2.53
N ILE A 37 -1.25 -4.22 3.11
CA ILE A 37 -0.35 -5.06 3.92
C ILE A 37 -1.07 -5.65 5.14
N VAL A 38 -1.86 -4.84 5.85
CA VAL A 38 -2.62 -5.31 7.02
C VAL A 38 -3.68 -6.34 6.62
N ALA A 39 -4.39 -6.12 5.52
CA ALA A 39 -5.39 -7.04 5.02
C ALA A 39 -4.78 -8.38 4.59
N GLU A 40 -3.66 -8.35 3.87
CA GLU A 40 -2.97 -9.57 3.42
C GLU A 40 -2.38 -10.35 4.61
N ASN A 41 -1.77 -9.66 5.58
CA ASN A 41 -1.27 -10.32 6.79
C ASN A 41 -2.37 -11.07 7.56
N LYS A 42 -3.57 -10.47 7.69
CA LYS A 42 -4.71 -11.16 8.30
C LYS A 42 -5.09 -12.43 7.52
N ARG A 43 -5.18 -12.32 6.20
CA ARG A 43 -5.50 -13.45 5.31
C ARG A 43 -4.50 -14.60 5.41
N GLN A 44 -3.21 -14.30 5.60
CA GLN A 44 -2.17 -15.32 5.74
C GLN A 44 -2.20 -16.01 7.11
N LEU A 45 -2.66 -15.31 8.16
CA LEU A 45 -2.80 -15.89 9.51
C LEU A 45 -4.05 -16.79 9.64
N GLU A 46 -5.03 -16.62 8.76
CA GLU A 46 -6.27 -17.41 8.72
C GLU A 46 -6.15 -18.66 7.81
N LYS A 47 -5.02 -18.84 7.14
CA LYS A 47 -4.68 -20.03 6.34
C LYS A 47 -3.82 -21.01 7.15
#